data_AF-A0A4Q7QFY6-F1
#
_entry.id   AF-A0A4Q7QFY6-F1
#
_cell.length_a   1.000
_cell.length_b   1.000
_cell.length_c   1.000
_cell.angle_alpha   90.00
_cell.angle_beta   90.00
_cell.angle_gamma   90.00
#
_symmetry.space_group_name_H-M   'P 1'
#
loop_
_entity.id
_entity.type
_entity.pdbx_description
1 polymer ?
#
loop_
_entity_poly.entity_id
_entity_poly.type
_entity_poly.pdbx_seq_one_letter_code
_entity_poly.pdbx_strand_id
1 'polypeptide(L)'
;MISAVHSMTTDAGLGEISLAYDARPAAEVVREYLAETLRMIEQYDGFDVLAHVDYPLRYWPAAVPFDEGAFEEEFRAVLRALAHSGKALEINTKVPLGPRILRWWHGEGGEAVTFGSDAHEAAVLGRGFPEAVAMAEACGFRPGPTAWGAWVRGD
;
A
#
# COMPACT_ATOMS: atom_id res chain seq x y z
N MET A 1 -14.10 -0.93 -6.88
CA MET A 1 -14.17 -0.73 -5.42
C MET A 1 -12.75 -0.78 -4.85
N ILE A 2 -12.43 0.09 -3.90
CA ILE A 2 -11.12 0.09 -3.21
C ILE A 2 -11.25 -0.60 -1.86
N SER A 3 -10.18 -1.22 -1.36
CA SER A 3 -10.13 -1.81 -0.02
C SER A 3 -8.81 -1.52 0.68
N ALA A 4 -8.87 -1.38 2.00
CA ALA A 4 -7.71 -1.37 2.88
C ALA A 4 -8.10 -1.69 4.32
N VAL A 5 -7.14 -2.20 5.08
CA VAL A 5 -7.25 -2.35 6.53
C VAL A 5 -6.94 -0.99 7.18
N HIS A 6 -7.76 -0.55 8.14
CA HIS A 6 -7.51 0.65 8.95
C HIS A 6 -7.63 0.39 10.45
N SER A 7 -8.08 -0.80 10.83
CA SER A 7 -8.33 -1.19 12.20
C SER A 7 -7.54 -2.43 12.57
N MET A 8 -7.25 -2.54 13.86
CA MET A 8 -6.60 -3.72 14.44
C MET A 8 -7.05 -3.93 15.88
N THR A 9 -6.70 -5.10 16.43
CA THR A 9 -7.01 -5.40 17.83
C THR A 9 -6.02 -4.67 18.73
N THR A 10 -6.56 -3.93 19.69
CA THR A 10 -5.80 -3.22 20.73
C THR A 10 -6.23 -3.71 22.11
N ASP A 11 -5.50 -3.31 23.16
CA ASP A 11 -5.86 -3.62 24.56
C ASP A 11 -7.26 -3.08 24.95
N ALA A 12 -7.74 -2.04 24.25
CA ALA A 12 -9.07 -1.46 24.43
C ALA A 12 -10.15 -2.09 23.53
N GLY A 13 -9.81 -3.13 22.76
CA GLY A 13 -10.67 -3.75 21.75
C GLY A 13 -10.31 -3.33 20.32
N LEU A 14 -11.25 -3.50 19.38
CA LEU A 14 -11.04 -3.11 17.98
C LEU A 14 -10.93 -1.59 17.87
N GLY A 15 -9.82 -1.09 17.32
CA GLY A 15 -9.54 0.34 17.21
C GLY A 15 -8.77 0.67 15.92
N GLU A 16 -8.54 1.96 15.69
CA GLU A 16 -7.71 2.43 14.57
C GLU A 16 -6.23 2.09 14.82
N ILE A 17 -5.48 1.81 13.74
CA ILE A 17 -4.10 1.33 13.82
C ILE A 17 -3.17 2.24 14.64
N SER A 18 -3.35 3.57 14.61
CA SER A 18 -2.54 4.51 15.40
C SER A 18 -2.57 4.22 16.89
N LEU A 19 -3.70 3.75 17.42
CA LEU A 19 -3.84 3.43 18.84
C LEU A 19 -2.95 2.26 19.27
N ALA A 20 -2.57 1.38 18.34
CA ALA A 20 -1.68 0.27 18.65
C ALA A 20 -0.22 0.70 18.84
N TYR A 21 0.20 1.82 18.24
CA TYR A 21 1.57 2.34 18.40
C TYR A 21 1.86 2.86 19.81
N ASP A 22 0.82 3.19 20.59
CA ASP A 22 0.97 3.62 21.99
C ASP A 22 1.32 2.46 22.93
N ALA A 23 0.91 1.23 22.59
CA ALA A 23 1.00 0.06 23.45
C ALA A 23 1.97 -1.02 22.94
N ARG A 24 2.35 -0.98 21.65
CA ARG A 24 3.09 -2.08 21.00
C ARG A 24 4.32 -1.59 20.25
N PRO A 25 5.34 -2.45 20.08
CA PRO A 25 6.47 -2.13 19.22
C PRO A 25 6.01 -1.82 17.79
N ALA A 26 6.50 -0.72 17.22
CA ALA A 26 6.12 -0.25 15.88
C ALA A 26 6.24 -1.34 14.79
N ALA A 27 7.26 -2.19 14.87
CA ALA A 27 7.47 -3.28 13.93
C ALA A 27 6.39 -4.37 14.04
N GLU A 28 5.86 -4.65 15.23
CA GLU A 28 4.77 -5.61 15.40
C GLU A 28 3.46 -5.09 14.80
N VAL A 29 3.22 -3.78 14.92
CA VAL A 29 2.04 -3.14 14.32
C VAL A 29 2.06 -3.28 12.80
N VAL A 30 3.21 -3.03 12.16
CA VAL A 30 3.38 -3.21 10.70
C VAL A 30 3.17 -4.68 10.29
N ARG A 31 3.73 -5.64 11.03
CA ARG A 31 3.57 -7.07 10.72
C ARG A 31 2.13 -7.54 10.83
N GLU A 32 1.43 -7.15 11.89
CA GLU A 32 0.02 -7.51 12.06
C GLU A 32 -0.85 -6.87 10.99
N TYR A 33 -0.58 -5.61 10.63
CA TYR A 33 -1.27 -4.96 9.53
C TYR A 33 -1.13 -5.72 8.21
N LEU A 34 0.10 -6.14 7.86
CA LEU A 34 0.34 -6.88 6.63
C LEU A 34 -0.31 -8.28 6.67
N ALA A 35 -0.30 -8.94 7.83
CA ALA A 35 -1.00 -10.21 8.02
C ALA A 35 -2.52 -10.07 7.86
N GLU A 36 -3.14 -9.03 8.43
CA GLU A 36 -4.56 -8.77 8.27
C GLU A 36 -4.92 -8.35 6.84
N THR A 37 -4.03 -7.62 6.17
CA THR A 37 -4.18 -7.27 4.76
C THR A 37 -4.15 -8.51 3.87
N LEU A 38 -3.23 -9.44 4.13
CA LEU A 38 -3.17 -10.74 3.46
C LEU A 38 -4.46 -11.53 3.69
N ARG A 39 -4.91 -11.63 4.95
CA ARG A 39 -6.15 -12.32 5.31
C ARG A 39 -7.37 -11.72 4.60
N MET A 40 -7.43 -10.40 4.48
CA MET A 40 -8.49 -9.70 3.74
C MET A 40 -8.48 -10.09 2.26
N ILE A 41 -7.31 -10.08 1.60
CA ILE A 41 -7.17 -10.46 0.19
C ILE A 41 -7.63 -11.91 -0.02
N GLU A 42 -7.23 -12.82 0.86
CA GLU A 42 -7.55 -14.25 0.74
C GLU A 42 -9.02 -14.59 1.00
N GLN A 43 -9.72 -13.76 1.78
CA GLN A 43 -11.09 -14.05 2.24
C GLN A 43 -12.17 -13.20 1.56
N TYR A 44 -11.79 -12.13 0.86
CA TYR A 44 -12.73 -11.20 0.25
C TYR A 44 -12.30 -10.77 -1.14
N ASP A 45 -13.09 -11.13 -2.15
CA ASP A 45 -12.77 -10.83 -3.55
C ASP A 45 -13.44 -9.54 -4.08
N GLY A 46 -14.31 -8.91 -3.29
CA GLY A 46 -15.20 -7.82 -3.75
C GLY A 46 -14.54 -6.46 -4.02
N PHE A 47 -13.22 -6.39 -4.20
CA PHE A 47 -12.49 -5.16 -4.46
C PHE A 47 -11.52 -5.30 -5.65
N ASP A 48 -11.18 -4.17 -6.26
CA ASP A 48 -10.35 -4.09 -7.47
C ASP A 48 -8.97 -3.50 -7.20
N VAL A 49 -8.83 -2.68 -6.15
CA VAL A 49 -7.61 -1.96 -5.80
C VAL A 49 -7.32 -2.09 -4.31
N LEU A 50 -6.10 -2.53 -3.97
CA LEU A 50 -5.58 -2.41 -2.61
C LEU A 50 -5.03 -1.00 -2.40
N ALA A 51 -5.68 -0.23 -1.53
CA ALA A 51 -5.25 1.12 -1.18
C ALA A 51 -4.11 1.10 -0.16
N HIS A 52 -3.17 2.05 -0.31
CA HIS A 52 -2.07 2.36 0.62
C HIS A 52 -1.59 1.19 1.50
N VAL A 53 -0.94 0.19 0.90
CA VAL A 53 -0.40 -1.01 1.60
C VAL A 53 0.63 -0.67 2.69
N ASP A 54 1.09 0.58 2.73
CA ASP A 54 2.01 1.15 3.69
C ASP A 54 1.31 2.04 4.75
N TYR A 55 -0.01 1.94 4.88
CA TYR A 55 -0.82 2.77 5.77
C TYR A 55 -0.27 2.94 7.20
N PRO A 56 0.23 1.87 7.89
CA PRO A 56 0.76 2.02 9.25
C PRO A 56 1.93 3.01 9.34
N LEU A 57 2.66 3.24 8.24
CA LEU A 57 3.80 4.15 8.23
C LEU A 57 3.42 5.61 8.45
N ARG A 58 2.13 5.95 8.33
CA ARG A 58 1.58 7.25 8.76
C ARG A 58 1.86 7.56 10.22
N TYR A 59 2.00 6.52 11.04
CA TYR A 59 2.17 6.59 12.48
C TYR A 59 3.53 6.02 12.93
N TRP A 60 4.42 5.71 11.98
CA TRP A 60 5.75 5.23 12.31
C TRP A 60 6.52 6.27 13.15
N PRO A 61 7.23 5.87 14.23
CA PRO A 61 7.95 6.82 15.07
C PRO A 61 9.01 7.60 14.30
N ALA A 62 8.86 8.94 14.25
CA ALA A 62 9.72 9.81 13.44
C ALA A 62 11.22 9.76 13.80
N ALA A 63 11.56 9.36 15.02
CA ALA A 63 12.93 9.21 15.48
C ALA A 63 13.60 7.89 15.04
N VAL A 64 12.84 6.97 14.44
CA VAL A 64 13.32 5.64 14.03
C VAL A 64 13.31 5.58 12.51
N PRO A 65 14.43 5.28 11.84
CA PRO A 65 14.43 5.08 10.40
C PRO A 65 13.58 3.84 10.06
N PHE A 66 12.71 3.96 9.07
CA PHE A 66 12.00 2.81 8.51
C PHE A 66 12.87 2.16 7.44
N ASP A 67 13.10 0.85 7.57
CA ASP A 67 13.72 0.02 6.54
C ASP A 67 12.65 -0.95 6.04
N GLU A 68 12.21 -0.79 4.78
CA GLU A 68 11.21 -1.69 4.19
C GLU A 68 11.69 -3.15 4.22
N GLY A 69 13.02 -3.36 4.25
CA GLY A 69 13.65 -4.67 4.22
C GLY A 69 13.50 -5.51 5.46
N ALA A 70 13.23 -4.88 6.58
CA ALA A 70 12.88 -5.60 7.80
C ALA A 70 11.51 -6.30 7.69
N PHE A 71 10.75 -6.02 6.61
CA PHE A 71 9.39 -6.50 6.35
C PHE A 71 9.21 -7.06 4.93
N GLU A 72 10.31 -7.40 4.23
CA GLU A 72 10.26 -7.81 2.81
C GLU A 72 9.39 -9.05 2.58
N GLU A 73 9.50 -10.06 3.44
CA GLU A 73 8.70 -11.29 3.36
C GLU A 73 7.20 -10.98 3.51
N GLU A 74 6.84 -10.17 4.50
CA GLU A 74 5.45 -9.79 4.78
C GLU A 74 4.84 -8.95 3.65
N PHE A 75 5.58 -7.96 3.13
CA PHE A 75 5.15 -7.19 1.96
C PHE A 75 4.98 -8.09 0.74
N ARG A 76 5.97 -8.94 0.43
CA ARG A 76 5.89 -9.84 -0.73
C ARG A 76 4.74 -10.83 -0.62
N ALA A 77 4.41 -11.32 0.57
CA ALA A 77 3.25 -12.20 0.77
C ALA A 77 1.94 -11.49 0.37
N VAL A 78 1.72 -10.26 0.86
CA VAL A 78 0.55 -9.43 0.50
C VAL A 78 0.53 -9.15 -1.00
N LEU A 79 1.66 -8.70 -1.56
CA LEU A 79 1.77 -8.34 -2.97
C LEU A 79 1.56 -9.53 -3.89
N ARG A 80 2.11 -10.70 -3.54
CA ARG A 80 1.89 -11.94 -4.28
C ARG A 80 0.42 -12.36 -4.26
N ALA A 81 -0.23 -12.34 -3.10
CA ALA A 81 -1.65 -12.68 -3.01
C ALA A 81 -2.50 -11.72 -3.86
N LEU A 82 -2.20 -10.42 -3.80
CA LEU A 82 -2.88 -9.41 -4.59
C LEU A 82 -2.70 -9.65 -6.11
N ALA A 83 -1.48 -9.97 -6.55
CA ALA A 83 -1.18 -10.24 -7.96
C ALA A 83 -1.97 -11.46 -8.48
N HIS A 84 -2.02 -12.55 -7.71
CA HIS A 84 -2.80 -13.75 -8.09
C HIS A 84 -4.31 -13.49 -8.17
N SER A 85 -4.80 -12.47 -7.48
CA SER A 85 -6.22 -12.09 -7.51
C SER A 85 -6.58 -11.14 -8.66
N GLY A 86 -5.62 -10.76 -9.52
CA GLY A 86 -5.85 -9.88 -10.68
C GLY A 86 -6.20 -8.43 -10.30
N LYS A 87 -5.81 -8.01 -9.10
CA LYS A 87 -6.13 -6.68 -8.54
C LYS A 87 -4.99 -5.70 -8.75
N ALA A 88 -5.29 -4.40 -8.70
CA ALA A 88 -4.28 -3.34 -8.79
C ALA A 88 -3.76 -2.91 -7.42
N LEU A 89 -2.53 -2.40 -7.39
CA LEU A 89 -1.94 -1.76 -6.21
C LEU A 89 -2.04 -0.24 -6.33
N GLU A 90 -2.49 0.44 -5.27
CA GLU A 90 -2.42 1.90 -5.22
C GLU A 90 -1.01 2.39 -4.88
N ILE A 91 -0.50 3.31 -5.68
CA ILE A 91 0.60 4.21 -5.33
C ILE A 91 -0.02 5.42 -4.64
N ASN A 92 -0.04 5.39 -3.31
CA ASN A 92 -0.54 6.48 -2.49
C ASN A 92 0.55 7.53 -2.25
N THR A 93 0.20 8.82 -2.29
CA THR A 93 1.15 9.93 -2.11
C THR A 93 1.03 10.65 -0.77
N LYS A 94 0.12 10.22 0.11
CA LYS A 94 0.01 10.76 1.49
C LYS A 94 1.23 10.40 2.33
N VAL A 95 1.61 9.13 2.27
CA VAL A 95 2.91 8.60 2.68
C VAL A 95 3.45 7.97 1.40
N PRO A 96 4.41 8.60 0.71
CA PRO A 96 4.85 8.11 -0.59
C PRO A 96 5.34 6.67 -0.50
N LEU A 97 4.66 5.78 -1.23
CA LEU A 97 5.06 4.38 -1.32
C LEU A 97 6.52 4.27 -1.75
N GLY A 98 7.33 3.54 -0.99
CA GLY A 98 8.75 3.38 -1.31
C GLY A 98 8.95 2.66 -2.66
N PRO A 99 9.93 3.07 -3.49
CA PRO A 99 10.20 2.43 -4.79
C PRO A 99 10.62 0.97 -4.67
N ARG A 100 11.01 0.54 -3.47
CA ARG A 100 11.36 -0.85 -3.16
C ARG A 100 10.12 -1.74 -3.12
N ILE A 101 9.04 -1.28 -2.47
CA ILE A 101 7.75 -1.99 -2.42
C ILE A 101 7.17 -2.09 -3.83
N LEU A 102 7.24 -1.02 -4.63
CA LEU A 102 6.76 -1.05 -6.00
C LEU A 102 7.57 -2.01 -6.90
N ARG A 103 8.88 -2.13 -6.67
CA ARG A 103 9.72 -3.14 -7.34
C ARG A 103 9.36 -4.56 -6.94
N TRP A 104 9.00 -4.79 -5.68
CA TRP A 104 8.47 -6.09 -5.24
C TRP A 104 7.13 -6.39 -5.89
N TRP A 105 6.23 -5.41 -5.97
CA TRP A 105 4.94 -5.57 -6.66
C TRP A 105 5.15 -6.06 -8.10
N HIS A 106 6.00 -5.37 -8.86
CA HIS A 106 6.37 -5.80 -10.22
C HIS A 106 7.00 -7.20 -10.23
N GLY A 107 7.90 -7.50 -9.28
CA GLY A 107 8.60 -8.79 -9.17
C GLY A 107 7.72 -9.98 -8.79
N GLU A 108 6.65 -9.76 -8.01
CA GLU A 108 5.67 -10.78 -7.62
C GLU A 108 4.58 -11.00 -8.70
N GLY A 109 4.71 -10.37 -9.87
CA GLY A 109 3.78 -10.52 -10.99
C GLY A 109 2.68 -9.48 -11.05
N GLY A 110 2.79 -8.39 -10.29
CA GLY A 110 1.83 -7.30 -10.30
C GLY A 110 1.64 -6.65 -11.67
N GLU A 111 0.40 -6.63 -12.16
CA GLU A 111 0.08 -6.20 -13.53
C GLU A 111 -0.36 -4.74 -13.62
N ALA A 112 -0.91 -4.17 -12.54
CA ALA A 112 -1.58 -2.88 -12.58
C ALA A 112 -1.31 -2.02 -11.34
N VAL A 113 -1.24 -0.70 -11.54
CA VAL A 113 -1.17 0.29 -10.47
C VAL A 113 -2.15 1.45 -10.68
N THR A 114 -2.64 2.02 -9.58
CA THR A 114 -3.44 3.25 -9.58
C THR A 114 -2.77 4.34 -8.74
N PHE A 115 -3.23 5.58 -8.85
CA PHE A 115 -2.66 6.71 -8.09
C PHE A 115 -3.70 7.32 -7.17
N GLY A 116 -3.32 7.55 -5.91
CA GLY A 116 -4.19 8.15 -4.90
C GLY A 116 -3.43 9.18 -4.08
N SER A 117 -4.03 10.36 -3.85
CA SER A 117 -3.43 11.37 -2.95
C SER A 117 -3.98 11.34 -1.53
N ASP A 118 -5.07 10.61 -1.32
CA ASP A 118 -5.85 10.59 -0.07
C ASP A 118 -6.17 12.00 0.46
N ALA A 119 -6.41 12.92 -0.50
CA ALA A 119 -6.70 14.31 -0.24
C ALA A 119 -8.11 14.46 0.30
N HIS A 120 -8.22 15.02 1.50
CA HIS A 120 -9.49 15.39 2.13
C HIS A 120 -9.87 16.86 1.91
N GLU A 121 -9.05 17.59 1.13
CA GLU A 121 -9.24 18.99 0.80
C GLU A 121 -8.79 19.26 -0.65
N ALA A 122 -9.51 20.13 -1.37
CA ALA A 122 -9.25 20.40 -2.78
C ALA A 122 -7.84 20.95 -3.05
N ALA A 123 -7.26 21.70 -2.11
CA ALA A 123 -5.96 22.34 -2.26
C ALA A 123 -4.78 21.36 -2.38
N VAL A 124 -4.95 20.11 -1.93
CA VAL A 124 -3.89 19.09 -1.94
C VAL A 124 -4.23 17.90 -2.85
N LEU A 125 -5.28 18.01 -3.66
CA LEU A 125 -5.65 17.00 -4.64
C LEU A 125 -4.51 16.78 -5.65
N GLY A 126 -4.11 15.52 -5.83
CA GLY A 126 -3.05 15.15 -6.77
C GLY A 126 -1.63 15.55 -6.32
N ARG A 127 -1.46 16.00 -5.07
CA ARG A 127 -0.14 16.32 -4.52
C ARG A 127 0.76 15.07 -4.60
N GLY A 128 1.98 15.24 -5.12
CA GLY A 128 2.96 14.16 -5.23
C GLY A 128 2.79 13.25 -6.46
N PHE A 129 1.83 13.53 -7.34
CA PHE A 129 1.61 12.73 -8.55
C PHE A 129 2.80 12.74 -9.53
N PRO A 130 3.49 13.87 -9.78
CA PRO A 130 4.67 13.85 -10.66
C PRO A 130 5.75 12.87 -10.21
N GLU A 131 6.02 12.82 -8.90
CA GLU A 131 6.98 11.91 -8.29
C GLU A 131 6.49 10.46 -8.35
N ALA A 132 5.21 10.22 -8.06
CA ALA A 132 4.60 8.90 -8.16
C ALA A 132 4.64 8.34 -9.59
N VAL A 133 4.38 9.19 -10.59
CA VAL A 133 4.47 8.84 -12.02
C VAL A 133 5.90 8.46 -12.38
N ALA A 134 6.88 9.30 -12.03
CA ALA A 134 8.30 9.01 -12.32
C ALA A 134 8.75 7.69 -11.67
N MET A 135 8.29 7.41 -10.43
CA MET A 135 8.56 6.15 -9.75
C MET A 135 7.90 4.96 -10.45
N ALA A 136 6.64 5.09 -10.87
CA ALA A 136 5.93 4.04 -11.60
C ALA A 136 6.63 3.71 -12.92
N GLU A 137 7.04 4.72 -13.69
CA GLU A 137 7.79 4.55 -14.93
C GLU A 137 9.12 3.83 -14.70
N ALA A 138 9.86 4.25 -13.68
CA ALA A 138 11.14 3.64 -13.30
C ALA A 138 10.99 2.18 -12.82
N CYS A 139 9.81 1.81 -12.31
CA CYS A 139 9.49 0.43 -11.90
C CYS A 139 8.84 -0.40 -13.02
N GLY A 140 8.76 0.12 -14.25
CA GLY A 140 8.28 -0.63 -15.41
C GLY A 140 6.78 -0.50 -15.69
N PHE A 141 6.06 0.41 -15.02
CA PHE A 141 4.65 0.66 -15.32
C PHE A 141 4.48 1.77 -16.36
N ARG A 142 3.43 1.68 -17.17
CA ARG A 142 3.10 2.62 -18.25
C ARG A 142 1.62 2.99 -18.24
N PRO A 143 1.24 4.15 -18.80
CA PRO A 143 -0.16 4.51 -18.94
C PRO A 143 -0.96 3.40 -19.63
N GLY A 144 -2.12 3.06 -19.05
CA GLY A 144 -3.08 2.15 -19.66
C GLY A 144 -3.82 2.79 -20.85
N PRO A 145 -4.81 2.08 -21.42
CA PRO A 145 -5.53 2.55 -22.61
C PRO A 145 -6.41 3.78 -22.36
N THR A 146 -6.71 4.12 -21.10
CA THR A 146 -7.53 5.27 -20.72
C THR A 146 -6.76 6.20 -19.80
N ALA A 147 -6.98 7.51 -19.95
CA ALA A 147 -6.27 8.54 -19.19
C ALA A 147 -6.57 8.52 -17.67
N TRP A 148 -7.66 7.88 -17.27
CA TRP A 148 -8.11 7.74 -15.88
C TRP A 148 -8.04 6.29 -15.37
N GLY A 149 -7.53 5.37 -16.20
CA GLY A 149 -7.43 3.95 -15.87
C GLY A 149 -6.17 3.63 -15.06
N ALA A 150 -6.09 2.37 -14.63
CA ALA A 150 -4.86 1.83 -14.09
C ALA A 150 -3.73 1.90 -15.11
N TRP A 151 -2.53 2.17 -14.63
CA TRP A 151 -1.32 1.94 -15.37
C TRP A 151 -1.01 0.45 -15.36
N VAL A 152 -0.45 -0.04 -16.47
CA VAL A 152 -0.16 -1.46 -16.66
C VAL A 152 1.33 -1.70 -16.71
N ARG A 153 1.73 -2.91 -16.36
CA ARG A 153 3.11 -3.37 -16.55
C ARG A 153 3.49 -3.29 -18.02
N GLY A 154 4.61 -2.64 -18.32
CA GLY A 154 5.21 -2.63 -19.64
C GLY A 154 5.99 -3.92 -19.91
N ASP A 155 6.13 -4.25 -21.19
CA ASP A 155 6.95 -5.37 -21.68
C ASP A 155 8.46 -5.13 -21.47
#